data_AF-A0AA43IAS1-F1
#
_entry.id   AF-A0AA43IAS1-F1
#
_cell.length_a   1.000
_cell.length_b   1.000
_cell.length_c   1.000
_cell.angle_alpha   90.00
_cell.angle_beta   90.00
_cell.angle_gamma   90.00
#
_symmetry.space_group_name_H-M   'P 1'
#
loop_
_entity.id
_entity.type
_entity.pdbx_description
1 polymer ?
#
loop_
_entity_poly.entity_id
_entity_poly.type
_entity_poly.pdbx_seq_one_letter_code
_entity_poly.pdbx_strand_id
1 'polypeptide(L)'
;MKIEIDHWNGTVIKPQSGNETIFSFFTEDDSYFPTEQQVMLNFQVHNLDETIKHLEHIGIPLAKKKEISEFGKFVWIEDPEGRLIELWEK
;
A
#
# COMPACT_ATOMS: atom_id res chain seq x y z
N MET A 1 1.75 -13.06 -1.85
CA MET A 1 0.33 -13.05 -1.38
C MET A 1 -0.57 -13.01 -2.59
N LYS A 2 -1.48 -13.99 -2.77
CA LYS A 2 -2.43 -13.99 -3.88
C LYS A 2 -3.70 -13.29 -3.39
N ILE A 3 -3.95 -12.06 -3.87
CA ILE A 3 -5.16 -11.32 -3.50
C ILE A 3 -6.29 -11.87 -4.35
N GLU A 4 -7.23 -12.58 -3.73
CA GLU A 4 -8.43 -13.05 -4.40
C GLU A 4 -9.46 -11.93 -4.40
N ILE A 5 -9.84 -11.47 -5.60
CA ILE A 5 -10.87 -10.47 -5.82
C ILE A 5 -12.19 -11.20 -6.00
N ASP A 6 -13.15 -10.92 -5.12
CA ASP A 6 -14.51 -11.45 -5.20
C ASP A 6 -15.29 -10.84 -6.37
N HIS A 7 -16.47 -11.41 -6.64
CA HIS A 7 -17.42 -10.93 -7.65
C HIS A 7 -17.89 -9.48 -7.47
N TRP A 8 -17.73 -8.90 -6.28
CA TRP A 8 -18.03 -7.48 -6.02
C TRP A 8 -16.84 -6.54 -6.31
N ASN A 9 -15.78 -7.06 -6.94
CA ASN A 9 -14.55 -6.34 -7.26
C ASN A 9 -13.77 -5.84 -6.03
N GLY A 10 -13.78 -6.61 -4.95
CA GLY A 10 -12.93 -6.32 -3.81
C GLY A 10 -12.56 -7.57 -3.03
N THR A 11 -11.80 -7.37 -1.95
CA THR A 11 -11.26 -8.45 -1.13
C THR A 11 -11.31 -8.07 0.33
N VAL A 12 -11.38 -9.07 1.22
CA VAL A 12 -11.22 -8.85 2.66
C VAL A 12 -9.82 -9.28 3.06
N ILE A 13 -8.96 -8.31 3.35
CA ILE A 13 -7.62 -8.57 3.89
C ILE A 13 -7.77 -8.91 5.38
N LYS A 14 -7.61 -10.19 5.72
CA LYS A 14 -7.65 -10.65 7.11
C LYS A 14 -6.28 -10.45 7.77
N PRO A 15 -6.20 -9.81 8.94
CA PRO A 15 -4.94 -9.71 9.66
C PRO A 15 -4.47 -11.12 10.05
N GLN A 16 -3.19 -11.39 9.79
CA GLN A 16 -2.51 -12.59 10.25
C GLN A 16 -1.58 -12.22 11.42
N SER A 17 -1.25 -13.20 12.25
CA SER A 17 -0.29 -12.98 13.34
C SER A 17 1.04 -12.45 12.77
N GLY A 18 1.44 -11.25 13.21
CA GLY A 18 2.67 -10.59 12.78
C GLY A 18 2.54 -9.66 11.57
N ASN A 19 1.35 -9.50 10.99
CA ASN A 19 1.07 -8.49 9.97
C ASN A 19 0.42 -7.26 10.58
N GLU A 20 0.89 -6.09 10.18
CA GLU A 20 0.41 -4.79 10.67
C GLU A 20 -0.40 -4.07 9.58
N THR A 21 -1.50 -3.42 9.99
CA THR A 21 -2.22 -2.43 9.18
C THR A 21 -2.19 -1.13 9.95
N ILE A 22 -1.65 -0.09 9.32
CA ILE A 22 -1.41 1.18 9.97
C ILE A 22 -2.37 2.22 9.38
N PHE A 23 -3.12 2.85 10.27
CA PHE A 23 -3.99 3.98 9.97
C PHE A 23 -3.34 5.24 10.55
N SER A 24 -2.71 6.05 9.70
CA SER A 24 -1.91 7.20 10.11
C SER A 24 -2.58 8.52 9.71
N PHE A 25 -2.60 9.49 10.62
CA PHE A 25 -3.08 10.86 10.35
C PHE A 25 -1.91 11.78 10.05
N PHE A 26 -2.12 12.76 9.17
CA PHE A 26 -1.13 13.79 8.85
C PHE A 26 -1.50 15.14 9.43
N THR A 27 -0.48 15.87 9.87
CA THR A 27 -0.59 17.29 10.21
C THR A 27 -0.50 18.13 8.93
N GLU A 28 -1.12 19.31 8.91
CA GLU A 28 -1.14 20.20 7.72
C GLU A 28 0.26 20.57 7.19
N ASP A 29 1.30 20.43 8.03
CA ASP A 29 2.69 20.78 7.73
C ASP A 29 3.53 19.60 7.19
N ASP A 30 2.97 18.41 7.04
CA ASP A 30 3.72 17.20 6.65
C ASP A 30 4.01 17.16 5.14
N SER A 31 5.26 17.46 4.77
CA SER A 31 5.72 17.49 3.38
C SER A 31 5.89 16.11 2.71
N TYR A 32 5.76 15.01 3.44
CA TYR A 32 6.05 13.67 2.93
C TYR A 32 4.92 13.10 2.03
N PHE A 33 3.71 13.66 2.11
CA PHE A 33 2.52 13.17 1.41
C PHE A 33 1.68 14.28 0.74
N PRO A 34 0.83 13.95 -0.25
CA PRO A 34 0.04 14.95 -0.97
C PRO A 34 -0.90 15.70 -0.02
N THR A 35 -0.94 17.04 -0.14
CA THR A 35 -1.68 17.97 0.75
C THR A 35 -3.19 17.73 0.81
N GLU A 36 -3.75 17.00 -0.14
CA GLU A 36 -5.18 16.65 -0.17
C GLU A 36 -5.52 15.37 0.63
N GLN A 37 -4.51 14.63 1.09
CA GLN A 37 -4.70 13.36 1.80
C GLN A 37 -4.40 13.50 3.29
N GLN A 38 -5.44 13.46 4.12
CA GLN A 38 -5.33 13.62 5.58
C GLN A 38 -4.96 12.33 6.33
N VAL A 39 -5.06 11.18 5.64
CA VAL A 39 -4.88 9.84 6.22
C VAL A 39 -4.17 8.92 5.25
N MET A 40 -3.23 8.10 5.73
CA MET A 40 -2.61 7.02 4.96
C MET A 40 -2.98 5.65 5.52
N LEU A 41 -3.28 4.74 4.59
CA LEU A 41 -3.37 3.32 4.84
C LEU A 41 -2.05 2.67 4.46
N ASN A 42 -1.45 1.95 5.41
CA ASN A 42 -0.24 1.18 5.16
C ASN A 42 -0.51 -0.30 5.45
N PHE A 43 -0.26 -1.17 4.47
CA PHE A 43 -0.45 -2.60 4.60
C PHE A 43 0.90 -3.31 4.55
N GLN A 44 1.22 -4.03 5.62
CA GLN A 44 2.38 -4.92 5.60
C GLN A 44 2.08 -6.14 4.72
N VAL A 45 2.98 -6.44 3.80
CA VAL A 45 2.89 -7.61 2.93
C VAL A 45 4.05 -8.56 3.19
N HIS A 46 3.81 -9.85 2.97
CA HIS A 46 4.81 -10.89 3.21
C HIS A 46 5.93 -10.92 2.17
N ASN A 47 5.64 -10.50 0.93
CA ASN A 47 6.60 -10.46 -0.16
C ASN A 47 6.24 -9.30 -1.09
N LEU A 48 7.06 -8.24 -1.09
CA LEU A 48 6.74 -7.02 -1.82
C LEU A 48 6.89 -7.22 -3.34
N ASP A 49 7.92 -7.96 -3.77
CA ASP A 49 8.19 -8.17 -5.20
C ASP A 49 7.11 -9.04 -5.88
N GLU A 50 6.57 -10.05 -5.17
CA GLU A 50 5.38 -10.78 -5.64
C GLU A 50 4.14 -9.89 -5.71
N THR A 51 3.96 -9.02 -4.71
CA THR A 51 2.82 -8.10 -4.65
C THR A 51 2.86 -7.13 -5.82
N ILE A 52 4.03 -6.55 -6.11
CA ILE A 52 4.23 -5.67 -7.27
C ILE A 52 3.89 -6.39 -8.58
N LYS A 53 4.39 -7.61 -8.79
CA LYS A 53 4.07 -8.40 -10.00
C LYS A 53 2.57 -8.67 -10.13
N HIS A 54 1.89 -8.93 -9.02
CA HIS A 54 0.46 -9.15 -9.02
C HIS A 54 -0.31 -7.87 -9.39
N LEU A 55 0.06 -6.73 -8.81
CA LEU A 55 -0.51 -5.41 -9.12
C LEU A 55 -0.33 -5.06 -10.60
N GLU A 56 0.90 -5.23 -11.13
CA GLU A 56 1.19 -5.04 -12.56
C GLU A 56 0.33 -5.96 -13.44
N HIS A 57 0.16 -7.22 -13.04
CA HIS A 57 -0.68 -8.18 -13.77
C HIS A 57 -2.16 -7.76 -13.85
N ILE A 58 -2.68 -7.13 -12.80
CA ILE A 58 -4.06 -6.61 -12.77
C ILE A 58 -4.18 -5.15 -13.24
N GLY A 59 -3.09 -4.57 -13.77
CA GLY A 59 -3.09 -3.23 -14.37
C GLY A 59 -3.00 -2.08 -13.38
N ILE A 60 -2.53 -2.31 -12.15
CA ILE A 60 -2.32 -1.28 -11.13
C ILE A 60 -0.83 -0.88 -11.14
N PRO A 61 -0.47 0.34 -11.60
CA PRO A 61 0.91 0.82 -11.59
C PRO A 61 1.34 1.30 -10.20
N LEU A 62 2.65 1.40 -10.00
CA LEU A 62 3.20 2.10 -8.83
C LEU A 62 3.13 3.61 -9.03
N ALA A 63 2.65 4.32 -8.01
CA ALA A 63 2.54 5.78 -7.98
C ALA A 63 3.89 6.47 -7.74
N LYS A 64 4.78 5.81 -7.00
CA LYS A 64 6.13 6.28 -6.66
C LYS A 64 7.17 5.21 -6.96
N LYS A 65 8.44 5.61 -7.03
CA LYS A 65 9.56 4.66 -7.13
C LYS A 65 9.64 3.83 -5.84
N LYS A 66 10.00 2.56 -5.97
CA LYS A 66 10.29 1.69 -4.82
C LYS A 66 11.39 2.31 -3.95
N GLU A 67 11.15 2.36 -2.64
CA GLU A 67 12.12 2.80 -1.65
C GLU A 67 12.61 1.60 -0.82
N ILE A 68 13.89 1.61 -0.47
CA ILE A 68 14.52 0.58 0.38
C ILE A 68 15.34 1.33 1.43
N SER A 69 15.09 1.02 2.70
CA SER A 69 15.79 1.60 3.84
C SER A 69 16.06 0.54 4.92
N GLU A 70 16.65 0.96 6.04
CA GLU A 70 16.80 0.09 7.22
C GLU A 70 15.47 -0.33 7.86
N PHE A 71 14.37 0.37 7.53
CA PHE A 71 13.04 0.11 8.06
C PHE A 71 12.21 -0.85 7.18
N GLY A 72 12.73 -1.23 6.01
CA GLY A 72 12.07 -2.16 5.09
C GLY A 72 12.08 -1.67 3.64
N LYS A 73 11.21 -2.29 2.83
CA LYS A 73 10.94 -1.90 1.44
C LYS A 73 9.54 -1.33 1.34
N PHE A 74 9.37 -0.28 0.55
CA PHE A 74 8.13 0.47 0.45
C PHE A 74 7.77 0.73 -1.01
N VAL A 75 6.48 0.60 -1.34
CA VAL A 75 5.89 1.05 -2.60
C VAL A 75 4.53 1.69 -2.34
N TRP A 76 4.06 2.50 -3.29
CA TRP A 76 2.78 3.17 -3.21
C TRP A 76 1.97 2.90 -4.47
N ILE A 77 0.67 2.69 -4.30
CA ILE A 77 -0.34 2.68 -5.37
C ILE A 77 -1.32 3.82 -5.14
N GLU A 78 -2.10 4.16 -6.17
CA GLU A 78 -3.17 5.16 -6.07
C GLU A 78 -4.55 4.50 -6.16
N ASP A 79 -5.47 4.97 -5.32
CA ASP A 79 -6.90 4.71 -5.52
C ASP A 79 -7.44 5.54 -6.70
N PRO A 80 -8.67 5.30 -7.18
CA PRO A 80 -9.26 6.07 -8.28
C PRO A 80 -9.42 7.57 -8.02
N GLU A 81 -9.27 8.02 -6.77
CA GLU A 81 -9.36 9.41 -6.34
C GLU A 81 -7.96 10.04 -6.15
N GLY A 82 -6.89 9.30 -6.50
CA GLY A 82 -5.50 9.74 -6.41
C GLY A 82 -4.90 9.65 -5.00
N ARG A 83 -5.56 8.98 -4.06
CA ARG A 83 -5.00 8.78 -2.71
C ARG A 83 -3.97 7.67 -2.74
N LEU A 84 -2.83 7.93 -2.12
CA LEU A 84 -1.77 6.96 -1.95
C LEU A 84 -2.17 5.89 -0.92
N ILE A 85 -1.82 4.65 -1.22
CA ILE A 85 -1.85 3.51 -0.31
C ILE A 85 -0.44 2.92 -0.29
N GLU A 86 0.13 2.78 0.90
CA GLU A 86 1.47 2.23 1.08
C GLU A 86 1.43 0.72 1.30
N LEU A 87 2.33 0.01 0.62
CA LEU A 87 2.59 -1.41 0.82
C LEU A 87 4.05 -1.58 1.23
N TRP A 88 4.28 -2.32 2.30
CA TRP A 88 5.63 -2.44 2.86
C TRP A 88 5.97 -3.85 3.35
N GLU A 89 7.26 -4.18 3.33
CA GLU A 89 7.82 -5.47 3.77
C GLU A 89 9.05 -5.18 4.65
N LYS A 90 9.14 -5.82 5.83
CA LYS A 90 10.34 -5.77 6.70
C LYS A 90 11.49 -6.54 6.09
#